data_AF-A0A7K2VL66-F1
#
_entry.id   AF-A0A7K2VL66-F1
#
_cell.length_a   1.000
_cell.length_b   1.000
_cell.length_c   1.000
_cell.angle_alpha   90.00
_cell.angle_beta   90.00
_cell.angle_gamma   90.00
#
_symmetry.space_group_name_H-M   'P 1'
#
loop_
_entity.id
_entity.type
_entity.pdbx_description
1 polymer ?
#
loop_
_entity_poly.entity_id
_entity_poly.type
_entity_poly.pdbx_seq_one_letter_code
_entity_poly.pdbx_strand_id
1 'polypeptide(L)'
;MEPAATLRDFSISFWIPTAVLGIALVIKLPTIIRLWRDPLLRAVGGLLLLACGVFVFCSPSTIARVNRLTGVSNISAPWCYSLLTAFCGSCLLLIITWRNGPDRSAVTRRARRWVVSVYSGVIAVLWLLFLLADVPVERLRDLDTYYATTPFMREEILLYLCAHALACMVTARLLWNWVRAEGLDAWLRWGLKLLGAGYVLNLIFDAVKLVAVGARWAGGDLDWLSTDLAPPIAALSAILIAVGFILPHAGQYASDRWRVRVAHRQLRPLYVLMRTSAGEGVPFVLRATPELRLTRRETFIRDVLLPLARHLDTALG
;
A
#
# COMPACT_ATOMS: atom_id res chain seq x y z
N MET A 1 17.47 -36.91 7.93
CA MET A 1 16.17 -36.49 8.48
C MET A 1 15.68 -35.32 7.65
N GLU A 2 14.41 -35.34 7.28
CA GLU A 2 13.89 -34.86 6.00
C GLU A 2 13.98 -33.34 5.72
N PRO A 3 14.48 -32.92 4.54
CA PRO A 3 14.43 -31.53 4.06
C PRO A 3 13.04 -31.06 3.58
N ALA A 4 12.00 -31.90 3.71
CA ALA A 4 10.65 -31.59 3.24
C ALA A 4 9.82 -30.75 4.24
N ALA A 5 10.15 -30.78 5.53
CA ALA A 5 9.40 -30.07 6.57
C ALA A 5 9.65 -28.54 6.53
N THR A 6 10.89 -28.11 6.31
CA THR A 6 11.27 -26.69 6.26
C THR A 6 10.72 -25.96 5.03
N LEU A 7 10.53 -26.66 3.90
CA LEU A 7 9.89 -26.10 2.70
C LEU A 7 8.41 -25.76 2.91
N ARG A 8 7.73 -26.50 3.81
CA ARG A 8 6.33 -26.29 4.17
C ARG A 8 6.17 -25.08 5.09
N ASP A 9 7.04 -24.94 6.09
CA ASP A 9 6.98 -23.84 7.07
C ASP A 9 7.36 -22.47 6.46
N PHE A 10 8.28 -22.41 5.50
CA PHE A 10 8.66 -21.15 4.85
C PHE A 10 7.73 -20.75 3.70
N SER A 11 7.08 -21.70 3.02
CA SER A 11 6.01 -21.37 2.07
C SER A 11 4.87 -20.67 2.81
N ILE A 12 4.51 -21.14 4.02
CA ILE A 12 3.51 -20.51 4.88
C ILE A 12 3.84 -19.03 5.15
N SER A 13 5.13 -18.67 5.29
CA SER A 13 5.59 -17.30 5.52
C SER A 13 5.31 -16.33 4.36
N PHE A 14 5.33 -16.78 3.09
CA PHE A 14 4.95 -15.95 1.94
C PHE A 14 3.44 -15.98 1.66
N TRP A 15 2.78 -17.10 1.95
CA TRP A 15 1.33 -17.22 1.76
C TRP A 15 0.55 -16.35 2.75
N ILE A 16 1.04 -16.14 3.98
CA ILE A 16 0.35 -15.27 4.96
C ILE A 16 0.27 -13.82 4.48
N PRO A 17 1.37 -13.11 4.12
CA PRO A 17 1.31 -11.77 3.54
C PRO A 17 0.48 -11.74 2.26
N THR A 18 0.63 -12.74 1.38
CA THR A 18 -0.15 -12.82 0.13
C THR A 18 -1.63 -12.97 0.40
N ALA A 19 -2.03 -13.78 1.38
CA ALA A 19 -3.42 -13.97 1.79
C ALA A 19 -3.95 -12.71 2.49
N VAL A 20 -3.17 -12.06 3.35
CA VAL A 20 -3.56 -10.81 4.02
C VAL A 20 -3.74 -9.68 3.01
N LEU A 21 -2.79 -9.52 2.09
CA LEU A 21 -2.86 -8.56 0.98
C LEU A 21 -4.00 -8.89 0.02
N GLY A 22 -4.21 -10.18 -0.28
CA GLY A 22 -5.29 -10.66 -1.12
C GLY A 22 -6.66 -10.43 -0.50
N ILE A 23 -6.82 -10.71 0.80
CA ILE A 23 -8.04 -10.41 1.57
C ILE A 23 -8.26 -8.91 1.62
N ALA A 24 -7.23 -8.11 1.90
CA ALA A 24 -7.31 -6.66 1.86
C ALA A 24 -7.75 -6.14 0.47
N LEU A 25 -7.19 -6.69 -0.60
CA LEU A 25 -7.56 -6.38 -1.97
C LEU A 25 -9.02 -6.74 -2.23
N VAL A 26 -9.46 -7.96 -1.89
CA VAL A 26 -10.84 -8.42 -2.04
C VAL A 26 -11.83 -7.56 -1.25
N ILE A 27 -11.48 -7.16 -0.02
CA ILE A 27 -12.31 -6.27 0.81
C ILE A 27 -12.41 -4.87 0.18
N LYS A 28 -11.31 -4.37 -0.40
CA LYS A 28 -11.26 -3.05 -1.05
C LYS A 28 -11.79 -3.04 -2.48
N LEU A 29 -11.83 -4.20 -3.15
CA LEU A 29 -12.17 -4.34 -4.56
C LEU A 29 -13.55 -3.76 -4.92
N PRO A 30 -14.63 -3.97 -4.14
CA PRO A 30 -15.94 -3.40 -4.45
C PRO A 30 -15.94 -1.87 -4.39
N THR A 31 -15.18 -1.29 -3.45
CA THR A 31 -15.02 0.15 -3.30
C THR A 31 -14.16 0.73 -4.41
N ILE A 32 -13.06 0.04 -4.78
CA ILE A 32 -12.20 0.42 -5.91
C ILE A 32 -12.98 0.37 -7.22
N ILE A 33 -13.79 -0.66 -7.45
CA ILE A 33 -14.62 -0.79 -8.66
C ILE A 33 -15.72 0.28 -8.69
N ARG A 34 -16.41 0.54 -7.57
CA ARG A 34 -17.47 1.56 -7.51
C ARG A 34 -16.96 2.99 -7.69
N LEU A 35 -15.77 3.29 -7.16
CA LEU A 35 -15.17 4.63 -7.19
C LEU A 35 -13.98 4.72 -8.15
N TRP A 36 -13.93 3.85 -9.17
CA TRP A 36 -12.80 3.79 -10.12
C TRP A 36 -12.59 5.07 -10.93
N ARG A 37 -13.59 5.96 -10.93
CA ARG A 37 -13.52 7.31 -11.52
C ARG A 37 -12.65 8.28 -10.70
N ASP A 38 -12.40 8.01 -9.42
CA ASP A 38 -11.51 8.84 -8.61
C ASP A 38 -10.03 8.48 -8.91
N PRO A 39 -9.23 9.44 -9.43
CA PRO A 39 -7.82 9.21 -9.77
C PRO A 39 -7.00 8.67 -8.60
N LEU A 40 -7.32 9.07 -7.37
CA LEU A 40 -6.61 8.66 -6.16
C LEU A 40 -6.86 7.18 -5.84
N LEU A 41 -8.12 6.76 -5.85
CA LEU A 41 -8.51 5.38 -5.55
C LEU A 41 -7.99 4.41 -6.63
N ARG A 42 -7.94 4.84 -7.89
CA ARG A 42 -7.30 4.08 -8.96
C ARG A 42 -5.80 3.88 -8.72
N ALA A 43 -5.09 4.92 -8.27
CA ALA A 43 -3.67 4.83 -7.97
C ALA A 43 -3.39 3.91 -6.78
N VAL A 44 -4.18 4.00 -5.70
CA VAL A 44 -4.07 3.12 -4.53
C VAL A 44 -4.40 1.67 -4.89
N GLY A 45 -5.46 1.43 -5.66
CA GLY A 45 -5.82 0.10 -6.14
C GLY A 45 -4.74 -0.52 -7.02
N GLY A 46 -4.17 0.26 -7.93
CA GLY A 46 -3.03 -0.16 -8.76
C GLY A 46 -1.79 -0.50 -7.92
N LEU A 47 -1.50 0.29 -6.88
CA LEU A 47 -0.38 0.04 -5.99
C LEU A 47 -0.57 -1.25 -5.17
N LEU A 48 -1.79 -1.51 -4.67
CA LEU A 48 -2.12 -2.76 -3.98
C LEU A 48 -2.01 -3.97 -4.91
N LEU A 49 -2.48 -3.86 -6.15
CA LEU A 49 -2.36 -4.91 -7.15
C LEU A 49 -0.89 -5.18 -7.50
N LEU A 50 -0.09 -4.13 -7.66
CA LEU A 50 1.34 -4.25 -7.91
C LEU A 50 2.07 -4.90 -6.73
N ALA A 51 1.74 -4.53 -5.49
CA ALA A 51 2.25 -5.19 -4.29
C ALA A 51 1.88 -6.68 -4.26
N CYS A 52 0.63 -7.04 -4.55
CA CYS A 52 0.22 -8.44 -4.65
C CYS A 52 1.03 -9.16 -5.75
N GLY A 53 1.24 -8.51 -6.89
CA GLY A 53 2.10 -9.01 -7.96
C GLY A 53 3.51 -9.33 -7.47
N VAL A 54 4.16 -8.40 -6.75
CA VAL A 54 5.49 -8.62 -6.15
C VAL A 54 5.51 -9.90 -5.32
N PHE A 55 4.55 -10.10 -4.40
CA PHE A 55 4.52 -11.31 -3.57
C PHE A 55 4.31 -12.60 -4.36
N VAL A 56 3.42 -12.57 -5.35
CA VAL A 56 3.14 -13.74 -6.20
C VAL A 56 4.32 -14.09 -7.08
N PHE A 57 4.94 -13.10 -7.73
CA PHE A 57 6.04 -13.31 -8.67
C PHE A 57 7.38 -13.59 -7.98
N CYS A 58 7.64 -12.97 -6.83
CA CYS A 58 8.86 -13.20 -6.05
C CYS A 58 8.81 -14.48 -5.19
N SER A 59 7.71 -15.25 -5.23
CA SER A 59 7.65 -16.55 -4.56
C SER A 59 8.61 -17.54 -5.23
N PRO A 60 9.40 -18.33 -4.46
CA PRO A 60 10.31 -19.34 -5.02
C PRO A 60 9.64 -20.32 -5.99
N SER A 61 8.37 -20.65 -5.74
CA SER A 61 7.58 -21.52 -6.62
C SER A 61 7.27 -20.89 -7.98
N THR A 62 7.00 -19.58 -7.99
CA THR A 62 6.71 -18.82 -9.21
C THR A 62 8.00 -18.54 -9.97
N ILE A 63 9.09 -18.17 -9.28
CA ILE A 63 10.42 -18.00 -9.86
C ILE A 63 10.82 -19.26 -10.64
N ALA A 64 10.75 -20.42 -10.00
CA ALA A 64 11.09 -21.68 -10.65
C ALA A 64 10.18 -22.00 -11.85
N ARG A 65 8.90 -21.60 -11.78
CA ARG A 65 7.95 -21.81 -12.89
C ARG A 65 8.25 -20.89 -14.07
N VAL A 66 8.56 -19.62 -13.81
CA VAL A 66 8.90 -18.64 -14.84
C VAL A 66 10.19 -19.05 -15.55
N ASN A 67 11.24 -19.42 -14.82
CA ASN A 67 12.50 -19.89 -15.41
C ASN A 67 12.28 -21.14 -16.30
N ARG A 68 11.45 -22.09 -15.86
CA ARG A 68 11.10 -23.27 -16.67
C ARG A 68 10.29 -22.94 -17.93
N LEU A 69 9.41 -21.94 -17.86
CA LEU A 69 8.56 -21.54 -18.99
C LEU A 69 9.34 -20.78 -20.06
N THR A 70 10.31 -19.95 -19.66
CA THR A 70 11.15 -19.18 -20.57
C THR A 70 12.33 -19.98 -21.10
N GLY A 71 12.74 -21.04 -20.40
CA GLY A 71 13.94 -21.82 -20.73
C GLY A 71 15.24 -21.09 -20.41
N VAL A 72 15.18 -19.92 -19.76
CA VAL A 72 16.33 -19.10 -19.38
C VAL A 72 16.50 -19.14 -17.87
N SER A 73 17.63 -19.67 -17.41
CA SER A 73 18.01 -19.67 -15.98
C SER A 73 17.97 -18.25 -15.43
N ASN A 74 17.39 -18.08 -14.23
CA ASN A 74 17.40 -16.83 -13.48
C ASN A 74 16.68 -15.61 -14.10
N ILE A 75 15.95 -15.75 -15.22
CA ILE A 75 15.21 -14.63 -15.84
C ILE A 75 14.18 -13.98 -14.90
N SER A 76 13.77 -14.71 -13.87
CA SER A 76 12.88 -14.19 -12.83
C SER A 76 13.54 -13.08 -12.00
N ALA A 77 14.87 -13.01 -11.93
CA ALA A 77 15.59 -11.98 -11.17
C ALA A 77 15.32 -10.55 -11.70
N PRO A 78 15.63 -10.21 -12.98
CA PRO A 78 15.34 -8.88 -13.51
C PRO A 78 13.84 -8.58 -13.52
N TRP A 79 12.98 -9.59 -13.66
CA TRP A 79 11.53 -9.44 -13.55
C TRP A 79 11.10 -9.02 -12.14
N CYS A 80 11.57 -9.73 -11.11
CA CYS A 80 11.27 -9.41 -9.71
C CYS A 80 11.82 -8.03 -9.34
N TYR A 81 13.08 -7.75 -9.67
CA TYR A 81 13.68 -6.44 -9.42
C TYR A 81 12.93 -5.31 -10.14
N SER A 82 12.46 -5.55 -11.37
CA SER A 82 11.62 -4.58 -12.11
C SER A 82 10.29 -4.29 -11.40
N LEU A 83 9.62 -5.33 -10.88
CA LEU A 83 8.37 -5.17 -10.13
C LEU A 83 8.58 -4.39 -8.83
N LEU A 84 9.63 -4.70 -8.07
CA LEU A 84 9.98 -3.95 -6.86
C LEU A 84 10.32 -2.48 -7.19
N THR A 85 11.15 -2.26 -8.22
CA THR A 85 11.53 -0.92 -8.68
C THR A 85 10.29 -0.12 -9.13
N ALA A 86 9.38 -0.74 -9.87
CA ALA A 86 8.14 -0.12 -10.30
C ALA A 86 7.20 0.19 -9.11
N PHE A 87 7.15 -0.69 -8.11
CA PHE A 87 6.38 -0.47 -6.88
C PHE A 87 6.91 0.74 -6.10
N CYS A 88 8.22 0.81 -5.88
CA CYS A 88 8.90 1.94 -5.26
C CYS A 88 8.65 3.26 -6.01
N GLY A 89 8.81 3.26 -7.34
CA GLY A 89 8.51 4.41 -8.18
C GLY A 89 7.04 4.83 -8.07
N SER A 90 6.11 3.87 -8.07
CA SER A 90 4.67 4.13 -7.92
C SER A 90 4.31 4.72 -6.56
N CYS A 91 4.93 4.25 -5.47
CA CYS A 91 4.78 4.83 -4.14
C CYS A 91 5.23 6.29 -4.10
N LEU A 92 6.39 6.60 -4.67
CA LEU A 92 6.90 7.97 -4.74
C LEU A 92 5.98 8.86 -5.59
N LEU A 93 5.50 8.36 -6.72
CA LEU A 93 4.54 9.08 -7.56
C LEU A 93 3.26 9.37 -6.80
N LEU A 94 2.72 8.39 -6.06
CA LEU A 94 1.54 8.58 -5.24
C LEU A 94 1.77 9.70 -4.21
N ILE A 95 2.90 9.69 -3.51
CA ILE A 95 3.26 10.71 -2.51
C ILE A 95 3.40 12.10 -3.14
N ILE A 96 4.08 12.20 -4.29
CA ILE A 96 4.23 13.47 -5.02
C ILE A 96 2.88 14.02 -5.47
N THR A 97 2.00 13.14 -5.97
CA THR A 97 0.66 13.50 -6.45
C THR A 97 -0.24 13.92 -5.28
N TRP A 98 -0.13 13.25 -4.13
CA TRP A 98 -0.88 13.60 -2.93
C TRP A 98 -0.41 14.92 -2.32
N ARG A 99 0.92 15.17 -2.27
CA ARG A 99 1.50 16.39 -1.70
C ARG A 99 1.11 17.66 -2.46
N ASN A 100 1.10 17.59 -3.79
CA ASN A 100 0.96 18.77 -4.65
C ASN A 100 -0.42 18.87 -5.32
N GLY A 101 -1.29 17.88 -5.12
CA GLY A 101 -2.56 17.75 -5.82
C GLY A 101 -2.40 17.36 -7.30
N PRO A 102 -3.46 16.84 -7.94
CA PRO A 102 -3.41 16.34 -9.32
C PRO A 102 -3.08 17.42 -10.38
N ASP A 103 -3.35 18.71 -10.13
CA ASP A 103 -3.37 19.74 -11.19
C ASP A 103 -2.60 21.04 -10.93
N ARG A 104 -1.86 21.20 -9.82
CA ARG A 104 -1.49 22.56 -9.37
C ARG A 104 -0.15 23.15 -9.84
N SER A 105 0.77 22.45 -10.52
CA SER A 105 2.01 23.10 -11.00
C SER A 105 2.79 22.34 -12.09
N ALA A 106 3.41 23.07 -13.03
CA ALA A 106 4.38 22.52 -14.00
C ALA A 106 5.55 21.81 -13.31
N VAL A 107 5.90 22.22 -12.08
CA VAL A 107 6.93 21.62 -11.24
C VAL A 107 6.55 20.18 -10.86
N THR A 108 5.29 19.92 -10.51
CA THR A 108 4.81 18.58 -10.15
C THR A 108 4.80 17.64 -11.35
N ARG A 109 4.41 18.13 -12.54
CA ARG A 109 4.50 17.35 -13.80
C ARG A 109 5.95 16.99 -14.11
N ARG A 110 6.87 17.94 -13.95
CA ARG A 110 8.31 17.71 -14.16
C ARG A 110 8.83 16.67 -13.17
N ALA A 111 8.54 16.80 -11.88
CA ALA A 111 8.94 15.84 -10.85
C ALA A 111 8.40 14.42 -11.15
N ARG A 112 7.12 14.29 -11.54
CA ARG A 112 6.54 13.01 -11.94
C ARG A 112 7.24 12.39 -13.14
N ARG A 113 7.48 13.18 -14.20
CA ARG A 113 8.21 12.71 -15.39
C ARG A 113 9.63 12.26 -15.02
N TRP A 114 10.32 13.02 -14.18
CA TRP A 114 11.65 12.66 -13.69
C TRP A 114 11.65 11.33 -12.93
N VAL A 115 10.70 11.12 -12.01
CA VAL A 115 10.57 9.84 -11.30
C VAL A 115 10.31 8.71 -12.31
N VAL A 116 9.34 8.87 -13.23
CA VAL A 116 9.07 7.84 -14.24
C VAL A 116 10.33 7.55 -15.07
N SER A 117 10.99 8.57 -15.59
CA SER A 117 12.20 8.40 -16.42
C SER A 117 13.34 7.71 -15.67
N VAL A 118 13.59 8.08 -14.41
CA VAL A 118 14.65 7.46 -13.61
C VAL A 118 14.32 5.99 -13.34
N TYR A 119 13.12 5.67 -12.85
CA TYR A 119 12.75 4.29 -12.51
C TYR A 119 12.62 3.41 -13.76
N SER A 120 12.10 3.95 -14.87
CA SER A 120 12.10 3.23 -16.16
C SER A 120 13.52 3.01 -16.69
N GLY A 121 14.43 3.98 -16.50
CA GLY A 121 15.84 3.84 -16.82
C GLY A 121 16.52 2.75 -16.00
N VAL A 122 16.29 2.71 -14.68
CA VAL A 122 16.79 1.63 -13.80
C VAL A 122 16.29 0.27 -14.28
N ILE A 123 14.99 0.13 -14.59
CA ILE A 123 14.43 -1.11 -15.13
C ILE A 123 15.15 -1.51 -16.42
N ALA A 124 15.33 -0.59 -17.37
CA ALA A 124 16.02 -0.89 -18.63
C ALA A 124 17.47 -1.35 -18.39
N VAL A 125 18.18 -0.73 -17.44
CA VAL A 125 19.54 -1.11 -17.07
C VAL A 125 19.58 -2.47 -16.40
N LEU A 126 18.62 -2.81 -15.52
CA LEU A 126 18.53 -4.15 -14.91
C LEU A 126 18.41 -5.23 -16.00
N TRP A 127 17.55 -5.04 -16.99
CA TRP A 127 17.42 -5.97 -18.11
C TRP A 127 18.68 -6.04 -18.97
N LEU A 128 19.34 -4.90 -19.22
CA LEU A 128 20.58 -4.87 -19.99
C LEU A 128 21.71 -5.61 -19.26
N LEU A 129 21.87 -5.39 -17.96
CA LEU A 129 22.88 -6.06 -17.14
C LEU A 129 22.63 -7.57 -17.10
N PHE A 130 21.38 -8.00 -16.94
CA PHE A 130 21.02 -9.41 -16.99
C PHE A 130 21.37 -10.06 -18.33
N LEU A 131 21.11 -9.37 -19.45
CA LEU A 131 21.44 -9.87 -20.80
C LEU A 131 22.96 -9.99 -21.05
N LEU A 132 23.76 -9.21 -20.34
CA LEU A 132 25.23 -9.24 -20.41
C LEU A 132 25.86 -10.21 -19.40
N ALA A 133 25.11 -10.60 -18.36
CA ALA A 133 25.58 -11.48 -17.30
C ALA A 133 25.60 -12.95 -17.75
N ASP A 134 26.68 -13.65 -17.41
CA ASP A 134 26.76 -15.10 -17.58
C ASP A 134 26.28 -15.80 -16.29
N VAL A 135 25.02 -16.24 -16.30
CA VAL A 135 24.30 -16.83 -15.16
C VAL A 135 23.72 -18.22 -15.48
N PRO A 136 24.58 -19.22 -15.78
CA PRO A 136 24.13 -20.53 -16.26
C PRO A 136 23.45 -21.39 -15.17
N VAL A 137 23.84 -21.21 -13.91
CA VAL A 137 23.32 -21.99 -12.78
C VAL A 137 22.07 -21.34 -12.20
N GLU A 138 20.94 -22.04 -12.25
CA GLU A 138 19.70 -21.57 -11.63
C GLU A 138 19.85 -21.50 -10.09
N ARG A 139 19.60 -20.32 -9.51
CA ARG A 139 19.56 -20.11 -8.06
C ARG A 139 18.23 -19.44 -7.69
N LEU A 140 17.45 -20.09 -6.83
CA LEU A 140 16.10 -19.63 -6.46
C LEU A 140 16.06 -18.79 -5.17
N ARG A 141 17.09 -18.87 -4.31
CA ARG A 141 17.08 -18.28 -2.96
C ARG A 141 18.29 -17.42 -2.65
N ASP A 142 19.46 -17.84 -3.12
CA ASP A 142 20.75 -17.27 -2.80
C ASP A 142 21.43 -16.64 -4.02
N LEU A 143 20.64 -16.30 -5.05
CA LEU A 143 21.13 -15.67 -6.27
C LEU A 143 21.95 -14.40 -5.98
N ASP A 144 21.47 -13.58 -5.03
CA ASP A 144 22.13 -12.33 -4.62
C ASP A 144 23.52 -12.56 -4.00
N THR A 145 23.75 -13.70 -3.33
CA THR A 145 25.03 -14.02 -2.67
C THR A 145 25.94 -14.87 -3.55
N TYR A 146 25.38 -15.79 -4.33
CA TYR A 146 26.10 -16.67 -5.25
C TYR A 146 26.73 -15.89 -6.41
N TYR A 147 25.98 -14.98 -7.03
CA TYR A 147 26.46 -14.17 -8.15
C TYR A 147 27.02 -12.80 -7.72
N ALA A 148 27.32 -12.63 -6.43
CA ALA A 148 27.85 -11.38 -5.87
C ALA A 148 29.20 -10.96 -6.49
N THR A 149 29.98 -11.90 -7.04
CA THR A 149 31.29 -11.64 -7.66
C THR A 149 31.25 -11.74 -9.20
N THR A 150 30.11 -12.10 -9.78
CA THR A 150 29.96 -12.28 -11.23
C THR A 150 29.76 -10.92 -11.91
N PRO A 151 30.52 -10.60 -12.97
CA PRO A 151 30.38 -9.33 -13.68
C PRO A 151 28.98 -9.19 -14.30
N PHE A 152 28.51 -7.95 -14.38
CA PHE A 152 27.15 -7.52 -14.74
C PHE A 152 26.07 -7.93 -13.73
N MET A 153 26.11 -9.15 -13.19
CA MET A 153 25.15 -9.60 -12.18
C MET A 153 25.34 -8.90 -10.83
N ARG A 154 26.60 -8.69 -10.43
CA ARG A 154 26.93 -7.89 -9.24
C ARG A 154 26.39 -6.47 -9.38
N GLU A 155 26.63 -5.84 -10.53
CA GLU A 155 26.12 -4.49 -10.81
C GLU A 155 24.59 -4.46 -10.80
N GLU A 156 23.93 -5.50 -11.31
CA GLU A 156 22.46 -5.62 -11.29
C GLU A 156 21.93 -5.67 -9.85
N ILE A 157 22.50 -6.54 -9.01
CA ILE A 157 22.14 -6.70 -7.60
C ILE A 157 22.34 -5.35 -6.87
N LEU A 158 23.51 -4.72 -7.02
CA LEU A 158 23.80 -3.45 -6.37
C LEU A 158 22.90 -2.31 -6.86
N LEU A 159 22.60 -2.26 -8.16
CA LEU A 159 21.74 -1.25 -8.74
C LEU A 159 20.33 -1.36 -8.17
N TYR A 160 19.78 -2.58 -8.13
CA TYR A 160 18.48 -2.84 -7.53
C TYR A 160 18.45 -2.46 -6.04
N LEU A 161 19.42 -2.93 -5.25
CA LEU A 161 19.51 -2.66 -3.81
C LEU A 161 19.66 -1.16 -3.51
N CYS A 162 20.51 -0.46 -4.25
CA CYS A 162 20.67 0.99 -4.10
C CYS A 162 19.40 1.75 -4.49
N ALA A 163 18.76 1.39 -5.61
CA ALA A 163 17.53 2.04 -6.07
C ALA A 163 16.38 1.82 -5.08
N HIS A 164 16.24 0.59 -4.57
CA HIS A 164 15.25 0.22 -3.57
C HIS A 164 15.49 0.95 -2.24
N ALA A 165 16.72 0.94 -1.73
CA ALA A 165 17.09 1.63 -0.49
C ALA A 165 16.86 3.14 -0.59
N LEU A 166 17.24 3.77 -1.71
CA LEU A 166 17.00 5.19 -1.93
C LEU A 166 15.49 5.51 -1.93
N ALA A 167 14.68 4.69 -2.60
CA ALA A 167 13.24 4.85 -2.63
C ALA A 167 12.61 4.73 -1.24
N CYS A 168 13.01 3.71 -0.48
CA CYS A 168 12.56 3.46 0.88
C CYS A 168 12.98 4.60 1.83
N MET A 169 14.21 5.08 1.71
CA MET A 169 14.74 6.19 2.50
C MET A 169 13.98 7.50 2.25
N VAL A 170 13.78 7.86 0.98
CA VAL A 170 13.01 9.06 0.60
C VAL A 170 11.58 8.96 1.11
N THR A 171 10.95 7.80 0.92
CA THR A 171 9.57 7.57 1.36
C THR A 171 9.44 7.63 2.88
N ALA A 172 10.33 6.97 3.61
CA ALA A 172 10.36 7.01 5.07
C ALA A 172 10.54 8.44 5.58
N ARG A 173 11.49 9.22 5.04
CA ARG A 173 11.67 10.64 5.43
C ARG A 173 10.42 11.47 5.19
N LEU A 174 9.77 11.30 4.04
CA LEU A 174 8.54 12.02 3.71
C LEU A 174 7.41 11.67 4.70
N LEU A 175 7.22 10.39 4.98
CA LEU A 175 6.23 9.92 5.95
C LEU A 175 6.52 10.45 7.36
N TRP A 176 7.78 10.44 7.81
CA TRP A 176 8.17 10.99 9.12
C TRP A 176 7.91 12.48 9.24
N ASN A 177 8.15 13.23 8.16
CA ASN A 177 7.85 14.67 8.14
C ASN A 177 6.34 14.92 8.22
N TRP A 178 5.52 14.07 7.61
CA TRP A 178 4.06 14.19 7.67
C TRP A 178 3.48 13.74 9.01
N VAL A 179 4.04 12.71 9.65
CA VAL A 179 3.63 12.31 11.00
C VAL A 179 3.85 13.45 12.01
N ARG A 180 4.88 14.27 11.79
CA ARG A 180 5.20 15.44 12.61
C ARG A 180 4.38 16.68 12.28
N ALA A 181 3.66 16.71 11.17
CA ALA A 181 2.80 17.83 10.84
C ALA A 181 1.59 17.89 11.80
N GLU A 182 1.26 19.09 12.24
CA GLU A 182 0.12 19.33 13.15
C GLU A 182 -1.21 19.26 12.37
N GLY A 183 -2.27 18.77 13.02
CA GLY A 183 -3.62 18.71 12.43
C GLY A 183 -4.07 17.39 11.77
N LEU A 184 -3.26 16.32 11.80
CA LEU A 184 -3.70 15.01 11.30
C LEU A 184 -4.63 14.27 12.28
N ASP A 185 -5.72 13.70 11.74
CA ASP A 185 -6.57 12.74 12.43
C ASP A 185 -5.76 11.57 13.01
N ALA A 186 -6.15 11.09 14.20
CA ALA A 186 -5.45 10.02 14.90
C ALA A 186 -5.30 8.75 14.06
N TRP A 187 -6.33 8.36 13.30
CA TRP A 187 -6.32 7.19 12.42
C TRP A 187 -5.35 7.34 11.24
N LEU A 188 -5.29 8.53 10.65
CA LEU A 188 -4.37 8.84 9.57
C LEU A 188 -2.92 8.84 10.08
N ARG A 189 -2.68 9.43 11.27
CA ARG A 189 -1.37 9.40 11.94
C ARG A 189 -0.91 7.97 12.22
N TRP A 190 -1.78 7.08 12.68
CA TRP A 190 -1.44 5.66 12.88
C TRP A 190 -1.14 4.94 11.57
N GLY A 191 -1.92 5.18 10.50
CA GLY A 191 -1.63 4.61 9.18
C GLY A 191 -0.28 5.05 8.63
N LEU A 192 0.07 6.34 8.75
CA LEU A 192 1.38 6.86 8.36
C LEU A 192 2.53 6.27 9.19
N LYS A 193 2.33 6.06 10.51
CA LYS A 193 3.33 5.40 11.36
C LYS A 193 3.58 3.95 10.93
N LEU A 194 2.52 3.19 10.63
CA LEU A 194 2.65 1.81 10.15
C LEU A 194 3.33 1.75 8.78
N LEU A 195 2.98 2.65 7.86
CA LEU A 195 3.68 2.82 6.59
C LEU A 195 5.17 3.11 6.82
N GLY A 196 5.49 4.08 7.68
CA GLY A 196 6.87 4.44 8.00
C GLY A 196 7.66 3.27 8.58
N ALA A 197 7.07 2.53 9.52
CA ALA A 197 7.69 1.33 10.11
C ALA A 197 7.97 0.26 9.04
N GLY A 198 7.04 0.02 8.11
CA GLY A 198 7.26 -0.88 6.98
C GLY A 198 8.42 -0.45 6.08
N TYR A 199 8.52 0.84 5.71
CA TYR A 199 9.66 1.32 4.93
C TYR A 199 11.00 1.25 5.68
N VAL A 200 11.00 1.41 7.00
CA VAL A 200 12.21 1.18 7.81
C VAL A 200 12.60 -0.29 7.81
N LEU A 201 11.65 -1.22 7.89
CA LEU A 201 11.95 -2.65 7.75
C LEU A 201 12.51 -2.99 6.36
N ASN A 202 12.02 -2.34 5.29
CA ASN A 202 12.65 -2.49 3.97
C ASN A 202 14.11 -1.99 3.95
N LEU A 203 14.42 -0.88 4.62
CA LEU A 203 15.82 -0.43 4.73
C LEU A 203 16.69 -1.41 5.52
N ILE A 204 16.13 -2.06 6.55
CA ILE A 204 16.83 -3.11 7.29
C ILE A 204 17.06 -4.33 6.39
N PHE A 205 16.07 -4.71 5.58
CA PHE A 205 16.21 -5.76 4.56
C PHE A 205 17.34 -5.43 3.57
N ASP A 206 17.37 -4.20 3.05
CA ASP A 206 18.41 -3.75 2.12
C ASP A 206 19.80 -3.78 2.78
N ALA A 207 19.91 -3.31 4.02
CA ALA A 207 21.15 -3.34 4.79
C ALA A 207 21.64 -4.78 5.03
N VAL A 208 20.74 -5.69 5.40
CA VAL A 208 21.04 -7.13 5.58
C VAL A 208 21.57 -7.73 4.28
N LYS A 209 20.93 -7.45 3.14
CA LYS A 209 21.37 -7.93 1.83
C LYS A 209 22.72 -7.35 1.42
N LEU A 210 22.94 -6.05 1.60
CA LEU A 210 24.23 -5.41 1.33
C LEU A 210 25.36 -5.95 2.21
N VAL A 211 25.08 -6.24 3.49
CA VAL A 211 26.05 -6.87 4.40
C VAL A 211 26.38 -8.29 3.93
N ALA A 212 25.39 -9.08 3.50
CA ALA A 212 25.65 -10.43 2.98
C ALA A 212 26.50 -10.40 1.70
N VAL A 213 26.20 -9.48 0.77
CA VAL A 213 27.00 -9.26 -0.44
C VAL A 213 28.42 -8.79 -0.11
N GLY A 214 28.57 -7.83 0.80
CA GLY A 214 29.86 -7.32 1.23
C GLY A 214 30.70 -8.37 1.97
N ALA A 215 30.06 -9.23 2.76
CA ALA A 215 30.73 -10.37 3.40
C ALA A 215 31.29 -11.35 2.38
N ARG A 216 30.54 -11.65 1.31
CA ARG A 216 31.02 -12.50 0.20
C ARG A 216 32.23 -11.89 -0.50
N TRP A 217 32.29 -10.57 -0.65
CA TRP A 217 33.49 -9.90 -1.19
C TRP A 217 34.69 -9.96 -0.23
N ALA A 218 34.44 -9.99 1.08
CA ALA A 218 35.47 -10.15 2.11
C ALA A 218 35.88 -11.62 2.34
N GLY A 219 35.32 -12.58 1.58
CA GLY A 219 35.59 -14.01 1.72
C GLY A 219 34.84 -14.70 2.88
N GLY A 220 33.89 -14.02 3.52
CA GLY A 220 33.03 -14.57 4.57
C GLY A 220 31.70 -15.13 4.03
N ASP A 221 31.09 -16.06 4.78
CA ASP A 221 29.80 -16.66 4.44
C ASP A 221 28.71 -16.22 5.42
N LEU A 222 27.91 -15.24 5.00
CA LEU A 222 26.77 -14.68 5.74
C LEU A 222 25.45 -14.93 5.01
N ASP A 223 25.38 -16.01 4.23
CA ASP A 223 24.22 -16.31 3.37
C ASP A 223 22.94 -16.59 4.14
N TRP A 224 23.04 -17.02 5.39
CA TRP A 224 21.89 -17.19 6.29
C TRP A 224 21.13 -15.85 6.50
N LEU A 225 21.85 -14.71 6.48
CA LEU A 225 21.26 -13.38 6.62
C LEU A 225 20.35 -13.06 5.41
N SER A 226 20.79 -13.45 4.22
CA SER A 226 20.05 -13.28 2.96
C SER A 226 18.92 -14.29 2.81
N THR A 227 19.12 -15.52 3.30
CA THR A 227 18.25 -16.68 3.02
C THR A 227 17.16 -16.87 4.07
N ASP A 228 17.47 -16.63 5.35
CA ASP A 228 16.55 -16.91 6.46
C ASP A 228 15.99 -15.65 7.11
N LEU A 229 16.78 -14.58 7.20
CA LEU A 229 16.38 -13.34 7.88
C LEU A 229 15.69 -12.34 6.93
N ALA A 230 16.13 -12.25 5.67
CA ALA A 230 15.58 -11.30 4.71
C ALA A 230 14.09 -11.56 4.35
N PRO A 231 13.65 -12.81 4.09
CA PRO A 231 12.26 -13.08 3.74
C PRO A 231 11.22 -12.71 4.82
N PRO A 232 11.38 -13.05 6.11
CA PRO A 232 10.41 -12.66 7.13
C PRO A 232 10.36 -11.14 7.37
N ILE A 233 11.49 -10.43 7.23
CA ILE A 233 11.53 -8.96 7.31
C ILE A 233 10.71 -8.35 6.16
N ALA A 234 10.88 -8.86 4.93
CA ALA A 234 10.11 -8.41 3.77
C ALA A 234 8.60 -8.70 3.95
N ALA A 235 8.25 -9.88 4.47
CA ALA A 235 6.87 -10.25 4.77
C ALA A 235 6.22 -9.31 5.80
N LEU A 236 6.90 -9.06 6.92
CA LEU A 236 6.43 -8.16 7.97
C LEU A 236 6.29 -6.72 7.47
N SER A 237 7.28 -6.25 6.71
CA SER A 237 7.27 -4.94 6.07
C SER A 237 6.03 -4.75 5.20
N ALA A 238 5.72 -5.72 4.34
CA ALA A 238 4.58 -5.61 3.46
C ALA A 238 3.23 -5.64 4.19
N ILE A 239 3.10 -6.43 5.26
CA ILE A 239 1.91 -6.40 6.10
C ILE A 239 1.74 -5.01 6.71
N LEU A 240 2.81 -4.41 7.25
CA LEU A 240 2.78 -3.06 7.81
C LEU A 240 2.39 -2.00 6.78
N ILE A 241 2.96 -2.07 5.57
CA ILE A 241 2.62 -1.17 4.46
C ILE A 241 1.15 -1.34 4.06
N ALA A 242 0.68 -2.58 3.92
CA ALA A 242 -0.70 -2.89 3.56
C ALA A 242 -1.70 -2.34 4.59
N VAL A 243 -1.46 -2.64 5.87
CA VAL A 243 -2.31 -2.14 6.96
C VAL A 243 -2.26 -0.61 7.00
N GLY A 244 -1.09 0.00 6.82
CA GLY A 244 -0.95 1.45 6.81
C GLY A 244 -1.69 2.15 5.66
N PHE A 245 -1.88 1.50 4.52
CA PHE A 245 -2.76 2.01 3.44
C PHE A 245 -4.26 1.84 3.74
N ILE A 246 -4.64 0.74 4.42
CA ILE A 246 -6.05 0.40 4.69
C ILE A 246 -6.59 1.22 5.87
N LEU A 247 -5.80 1.38 6.93
CA LEU A 247 -6.20 1.93 8.22
C LEU A 247 -6.78 3.35 8.14
N PRO A 248 -6.18 4.31 7.39
CA PRO A 248 -6.74 5.66 7.27
C PRO A 248 -8.12 5.68 6.60
N HIS A 249 -8.27 4.86 5.56
CA HIS A 249 -9.52 4.79 4.79
C HIS A 249 -10.63 4.07 5.57
N ALA A 250 -10.28 3.02 6.32
CA ALA A 250 -11.22 2.33 7.20
C ALA A 250 -11.65 3.24 8.36
N GLY A 251 -10.72 4.00 8.93
CA GLY A 251 -10.98 4.98 9.98
C GLY A 251 -11.88 6.13 9.54
N GLN A 252 -11.64 6.72 8.36
CA GLN A 252 -12.51 7.76 7.81
C GLN A 252 -13.92 7.24 7.49
N TYR A 253 -14.01 6.08 6.83
CA TYR A 253 -15.30 5.45 6.54
C TYR A 253 -16.08 5.06 7.79
N ALA A 254 -15.40 4.57 8.84
CA ALA A 254 -16.03 4.25 10.12
C ALA A 254 -16.44 5.50 10.89
N SER A 255 -15.63 6.56 10.86
CA SER A 255 -15.90 7.85 11.51
C SER A 255 -17.12 8.55 10.90
N ASP A 256 -17.22 8.61 9.56
CA ASP A 256 -18.37 9.21 8.89
C ASP A 256 -19.65 8.44 9.18
N ARG A 257 -19.59 7.10 9.17
CA ARG A 257 -20.73 6.25 9.50
C ARG A 257 -21.10 6.33 10.98
N TRP A 258 -20.13 6.54 11.86
CA TRP A 258 -20.36 6.77 13.29
C TRP A 258 -21.03 8.12 13.51
N ARG A 259 -20.54 9.20 12.90
CA ARG A 259 -21.16 10.52 12.92
C ARG A 259 -22.60 10.49 12.42
N VAL A 260 -22.87 9.80 11.31
CA VAL A 260 -24.23 9.61 10.78
C VAL A 260 -25.11 8.84 11.78
N ARG A 261 -24.59 7.79 12.43
CA ARG A 261 -25.34 7.03 13.46
C ARG A 261 -25.60 7.86 14.73
N VAL A 262 -24.62 8.63 15.19
CA VAL A 262 -24.73 9.51 16.35
C VAL A 262 -25.71 10.63 16.07
N ALA A 263 -25.59 11.32 14.93
CA ALA A 263 -26.54 12.33 14.48
C ALA A 263 -27.96 11.76 14.36
N HIS A 264 -28.11 10.56 13.76
CA HIS A 264 -29.41 9.89 13.69
C HIS A 264 -29.97 9.50 15.08
N ARG A 265 -29.12 9.15 16.06
CA ARG A 265 -29.53 8.88 17.44
C ARG A 265 -29.90 10.16 18.20
N GLN A 266 -29.13 11.23 18.04
CA GLN A 266 -29.36 12.53 18.68
C GLN A 266 -30.59 13.24 18.12
N LEU A 267 -30.87 13.08 16.82
CA LEU A 267 -32.10 13.58 16.18
C LEU A 267 -33.31 12.68 16.46
N ARG A 268 -33.13 11.53 17.16
CA ARG A 268 -34.23 10.61 17.46
C ARG A 268 -35.30 11.18 18.39
N PRO A 269 -34.95 11.80 19.53
CA PRO A 269 -35.94 12.39 20.43
C PRO A 269 -36.71 13.52 19.75
N LEU A 270 -36.01 14.41 19.06
CA LEU A 270 -36.60 15.57 18.37
C LEU A 270 -37.59 15.15 17.28
N TYR A 271 -37.23 14.13 16.48
CA TYR A 271 -38.15 13.55 15.50
C TYR A 271 -39.39 12.89 16.13
N VAL A 272 -39.23 12.20 17.26
CA VAL A 272 -40.38 11.57 17.95
C VAL A 272 -41.35 12.65 18.44
N LEU A 273 -40.81 13.73 19.02
CA LEU A 273 -41.58 14.87 19.52
C LEU A 273 -42.33 15.61 18.39
N MET A 274 -41.69 15.79 17.24
CA MET A 274 -42.31 16.44 16.08
C MET A 274 -43.34 15.55 15.38
N ARG A 275 -43.10 14.24 15.33
CA ARG A 275 -44.06 13.29 14.77
C ARG A 275 -45.35 13.25 15.59
N THR A 276 -45.27 13.42 16.91
CA THR A 276 -46.46 13.47 17.78
C THR A 276 -47.28 14.76 17.58
N SER A 277 -46.68 15.86 17.13
CA SER A 277 -47.39 17.12 16.89
C SER A 277 -47.91 17.30 15.45
N ALA A 278 -47.21 16.76 14.45
CA ALA A 278 -47.54 16.97 13.02
C ALA A 278 -48.34 15.83 12.35
N GLY A 279 -48.62 14.73 13.06
CA GLY A 279 -49.52 13.65 12.61
C GLY A 279 -48.93 12.67 11.57
N GLU A 280 -48.23 13.15 10.54
CA GLU A 280 -47.60 12.28 9.53
C GLU A 280 -46.07 12.26 9.67
N GLY A 281 -45.51 11.06 9.86
CA GLY A 281 -44.05 10.84 9.90
C GLY A 281 -43.48 10.44 8.54
N VAL A 282 -42.16 10.52 8.38
CA VAL A 282 -41.48 10.09 7.14
C VAL A 282 -41.69 8.58 6.93
N PRO A 283 -42.14 8.13 5.74
CA PRO A 283 -42.34 6.71 5.45
C PRO A 283 -41.02 5.95 5.54
N PHE A 284 -41.05 4.84 6.29
CA PHE A 284 -39.88 3.99 6.50
C PHE A 284 -39.58 3.16 5.25
N VAL A 285 -38.49 3.47 4.55
CA VAL A 285 -38.05 2.71 3.37
C VAL A 285 -36.88 1.79 3.75
N LEU A 286 -37.13 0.47 3.74
CA LEU A 286 -36.17 -0.57 4.12
C LEU A 286 -34.85 -0.51 3.33
N ARG A 287 -34.87 -0.07 2.06
CA ARG A 287 -33.69 -0.01 1.16
C ARG A 287 -32.91 1.33 1.18
N ALA A 288 -33.29 2.31 1.99
CA ALA A 288 -32.56 3.58 2.03
C ALA A 288 -31.23 3.45 2.81
N THR A 289 -30.14 3.98 2.27
CA THR A 289 -28.83 4.04 2.94
C THR A 289 -28.92 4.89 4.22
N PRO A 290 -28.04 4.68 5.23
CA PRO A 290 -28.07 5.44 6.48
C PRO A 290 -28.00 6.96 6.28
N GLU A 291 -27.24 7.42 5.28
CA GLU A 291 -27.13 8.82 4.88
C GLU A 291 -28.46 9.35 4.32
N LEU A 292 -29.11 8.62 3.41
CA LEU A 292 -30.44 8.98 2.89
C LEU A 292 -31.52 9.02 4.00
N ARG A 293 -31.40 8.15 5.01
CA ARG A 293 -32.28 8.18 6.19
C ARG A 293 -32.03 9.40 7.06
N LEU A 294 -30.76 9.82 7.23
CA LEU A 294 -30.41 11.02 7.96
C LEU A 294 -30.90 12.27 7.23
N THR A 295 -30.61 12.42 5.93
CA THR A 295 -31.03 13.58 5.13
C THR A 295 -32.55 13.73 5.11
N ARG A 296 -33.30 12.65 4.88
CA ARG A 296 -34.78 12.71 4.92
C ARG A 296 -35.32 13.13 6.28
N ARG A 297 -34.65 12.73 7.36
CA ARG A 297 -35.03 13.10 8.73
C ARG A 297 -34.74 14.56 9.03
N GLU A 298 -33.60 15.06 8.57
CA GLU A 298 -33.23 16.48 8.67
C GLU A 298 -34.17 17.37 7.85
N THR A 299 -34.51 16.96 6.62
CA THR A 299 -35.49 17.66 5.78
C THR A 299 -36.85 17.72 6.47
N PHE A 300 -37.35 16.60 6.99
CA PHE A 300 -38.63 16.58 7.72
C PHE A 300 -38.64 17.50 8.95
N ILE A 301 -37.56 17.47 9.76
CA ILE A 301 -37.43 18.36 10.93
C ILE A 301 -37.44 19.83 10.49
N ARG A 302 -36.72 20.17 9.41
CA ARG A 302 -36.68 21.53 8.87
C ARG A 302 -38.06 21.98 8.35
N ASP A 303 -38.76 21.10 7.65
CA ASP A 303 -40.08 21.40 7.08
C ASP A 303 -41.15 21.58 8.18
N VAL A 304 -41.06 20.85 9.29
CA VAL A 304 -41.94 21.04 10.46
C VAL A 304 -41.56 22.29 11.25
N LEU A 305 -40.27 22.66 11.33
CA LEU A 305 -39.82 23.88 12.00
C LEU A 305 -40.15 25.16 11.24
N LEU A 306 -40.20 25.13 9.91
CA LEU A 306 -40.43 26.31 9.07
C LEU A 306 -41.75 27.04 9.38
N PRO A 307 -42.90 26.36 9.54
CA PRO A 307 -44.15 26.97 9.99
C PRO A 307 -44.13 27.43 11.46
N LEU A 308 -43.45 26.69 12.34
CA LEU A 308 -43.30 27.02 13.76
C LEU A 308 -42.43 28.26 13.98
N ALA A 309 -41.40 28.45 13.13
CA ALA A 309 -40.53 29.63 13.14
C ALA A 309 -41.29 30.94 12.87
N ARG A 310 -42.43 30.88 12.15
CA ARG A 310 -43.30 32.05 11.93
C ARG A 310 -44.09 32.47 13.18
N HIS A 311 -44.14 31.61 14.19
CA HIS A 311 -44.83 31.85 15.46
C HIS A 311 -43.85 31.95 16.64
N LEU A 312 -42.54 31.88 16.36
CA LEU A 312 -41.47 32.09 17.35
C LEU A 312 -41.06 33.56 17.29
N ASP A 313 -41.27 34.26 18.39
CA ASP A 313 -40.95 35.68 18.53
C ASP A 313 -39.42 35.85 18.61
N THR A 314 -38.82 36.57 17.65
CA THR A 314 -37.37 36.77 17.57
C THR A 314 -36.81 37.73 18.62
N ALA A 315 -37.66 38.29 19.49
CA ALA A 315 -37.30 39.32 20.47
C ALA A 315 -36.82 38.77 21.83
N LEU A 316 -36.72 37.45 22.01
CA LEU A 316 -36.26 36.80 23.26
C LEU A 316 -34.92 36.05 23.10
N GLY A 317 -34.02 36.59 22.25
CA GLY A 317 -32.64 36.14 22.12
C GLY A 317 -31.68 36.97 22.96
#